data_AF-A0A932WTM3-F1
#
_entry.id   AF-A0A932WTM3-F1
#
_cell.length_a   1.000
_cell.length_b   1.000
_cell.length_c   1.000
_cell.angle_alpha   90.00
_cell.angle_beta   90.00
_cell.angle_gamma   90.00
#
_symmetry.space_group_name_H-M   'P 1'
#
loop_
_entity.id
_entity.type
_entity.pdbx_description
1 polymer ?
#
loop_
_entity_poly.entity_id
_entity_poly.type
_entity_poly.pdbx_seq_one_letter_code
_entity_poly.pdbx_strand_id
1 'polypeptide(L)'
;TAERQQHRHPHRERQEAERPIDQLTLREMLTNAESLIRDLDDHLQKSFQPKSHAVEELVRSHNIPAERDAIPDSVVRHHVAALLSSHDYSETLIEKFDKYLTAIQERSQGAISGK
;
A
#
# COMPACT_ATOMS: atom_id res chain seq x y z
N THR A 1 38.24 20.66 -23.28
CA THR A 1 37.28 19.53 -23.32
C THR A 1 36.36 19.70 -22.13
N ALA A 2 35.33 20.54 -22.27
CA ALA A 2 33.99 20.16 -22.68
C ALA A 2 33.24 19.44 -21.54
N GLU A 3 32.35 20.22 -20.93
CA GLU A 3 31.30 19.87 -19.98
C GLU A 3 30.47 18.67 -20.45
N ARG A 4 29.98 17.86 -19.49
CA ARG A 4 28.62 17.29 -19.53
C ARG A 4 28.30 16.55 -18.22
N GLN A 5 27.20 17.00 -17.61
CA GLN A 5 26.19 16.20 -16.88
C GLN A 5 26.68 15.64 -15.52
N GLN A 6 25.97 15.80 -14.41
CA GLN A 6 24.54 15.57 -14.25
C GLN A 6 23.99 16.46 -13.12
N HIS A 7 23.00 17.28 -13.45
CA HIS A 7 22.05 17.82 -12.49
C HIS A 7 21.28 16.64 -11.87
N ARG A 8 21.63 16.24 -10.64
CA ARG A 8 20.72 15.45 -9.82
C ARG A 8 19.65 16.40 -9.31
N HIS A 9 18.49 16.36 -9.96
CA HIS A 9 17.25 16.89 -9.40
C HIS A 9 17.05 16.28 -8.00
N PRO A 10 16.77 17.09 -6.97
CA PRO A 10 16.27 16.54 -5.73
C PRO A 10 14.90 15.93 -6.05
N HIS A 11 14.74 14.65 -5.70
CA HIS A 11 13.42 14.04 -5.59
C HIS A 11 12.56 15.02 -4.78
N ARG A 12 11.51 15.55 -5.41
CA ARG A 12 10.43 16.25 -4.71
C ARG A 12 9.72 15.22 -3.84
N GLU A 13 10.32 14.87 -2.72
CA GLU A 13 9.55 14.52 -1.55
C GLU A 13 8.79 15.78 -1.18
N ARG A 14 7.58 15.92 -1.75
CA ARG A 14 6.58 16.79 -1.15
C ARG A 14 6.20 16.14 0.17
N GLN A 15 7.04 16.29 1.19
CA GLN A 15 6.57 16.31 2.57
C GLN A 15 5.82 17.63 2.73
N GLU A 16 4.69 17.78 2.02
CA GLU A 16 3.66 18.71 2.46
C GLU A 16 3.18 18.12 3.77
N ALA A 17 3.45 18.80 4.89
CA ALA A 17 2.88 18.44 6.18
C ALA A 17 1.40 18.12 5.95
N GLU A 18 1.02 16.86 6.17
CA GLU A 18 -0.30 16.37 5.81
C GLU A 18 -1.32 17.23 6.55
N ARG A 19 -1.97 18.15 5.83
CA ARG A 19 -3.00 19.00 6.43
C ARG A 19 -4.11 18.07 6.92
N PRO A 20 -4.66 18.32 8.13
CA PRO A 20 -5.80 17.56 8.62
C PRO A 20 -6.90 17.43 7.56
N ILE A 21 -7.52 16.26 7.44
CA ILE A 21 -8.48 15.94 6.36
C ILE A 21 -9.63 16.96 6.31
N ASP A 22 -10.08 17.47 7.47
CA ASP A 22 -11.11 18.49 7.60
C ASP A 22 -10.76 19.85 6.97
N GLN A 23 -9.46 20.14 6.81
CA GLN A 23 -8.95 21.35 6.17
C GLN A 23 -8.80 21.22 4.64
N LEU A 24 -9.06 20.03 4.08
CA LEU A 24 -8.98 19.79 2.65
C LEU A 24 -10.28 20.17 1.95
N THR A 25 -10.15 20.65 0.71
CA THR A 25 -11.27 20.78 -0.21
C THR A 25 -11.73 19.41 -0.71
N LEU A 26 -12.98 19.30 -1.21
CA LEU A 26 -13.48 18.05 -1.83
C LEU A 26 -12.57 17.54 -2.95
N ARG A 27 -12.00 18.46 -3.75
CA ARG A 27 -11.06 18.11 -4.82
C ARG A 27 -9.79 17.47 -4.26
N GLU A 28 -9.22 18.04 -3.21
CA GLU A 28 -8.01 17.50 -2.56
C GLU A 28 -8.31 16.15 -1.90
N MET A 29 -9.45 16.00 -1.22
CA MET A 29 -9.87 14.73 -0.64
C MET A 29 -10.00 13.63 -1.71
N LEU A 30 -10.67 13.91 -2.82
CA LEU A 30 -10.81 12.97 -3.95
C LEU A 30 -9.46 12.62 -4.58
N THR A 31 -8.57 13.60 -4.73
CA THR A 31 -7.23 13.39 -5.29
C THR A 31 -6.39 12.50 -4.36
N ASN A 32 -6.45 12.72 -3.05
CA ASN A 32 -5.72 11.91 -2.08
C ASN A 32 -6.29 10.48 -2.00
N ALA A 33 -7.63 10.34 -2.04
CA ALA A 33 -8.30 9.06 -2.12
C ALA A 33 -7.90 8.27 -3.38
N GLU A 34 -7.80 8.95 -4.53
CA GLU A 34 -7.31 8.37 -5.79
C GLU A 34 -5.84 7.93 -5.69
N SER A 35 -5.00 8.70 -5.00
CA SER A 35 -3.61 8.29 -4.75
C SER A 35 -3.56 7.02 -3.90
N LEU A 36 -4.34 6.96 -2.82
CA LEU A 36 -4.35 5.81 -1.91
C LEU A 36 -4.83 4.53 -2.60
N ILE A 37 -5.84 4.59 -3.47
CA ILE A 37 -6.30 3.41 -4.19
C ILE A 37 -5.25 2.92 -5.21
N ARG A 38 -4.51 3.83 -5.84
CA ARG A 38 -3.39 3.47 -6.73
C ARG A 38 -2.24 2.84 -5.96
N ASP A 39 -1.88 3.40 -4.81
CA ASP A 39 -0.83 2.87 -3.95
C ASP A 39 -1.21 1.48 -3.40
N LEU A 40 -2.49 1.28 -3.07
CA LEU A 40 -3.01 -0.01 -2.64
C LEU A 40 -2.94 -1.04 -3.77
N ASP A 41 -3.42 -0.70 -4.97
CA ASP A 41 -3.33 -1.59 -6.14
C ASP A 41 -1.88 -1.97 -6.44
N ASP A 42 -0.99 -0.98 -6.49
CA ASP A 42 0.44 -1.19 -6.72
C ASP A 42 1.06 -2.13 -5.68
N HIS A 43 0.75 -1.95 -4.40
CA HIS A 43 1.25 -2.82 -3.34
C HIS A 43 0.65 -4.23 -3.40
N LEU A 44 -0.63 -4.37 -3.73
CA LEU A 44 -1.27 -5.68 -3.90
C LEU A 44 -0.59 -6.48 -5.02
N GLN A 45 -0.32 -5.84 -6.16
CA GLN A 45 0.32 -6.47 -7.31
C GLN A 45 1.81 -6.76 -7.08
N LYS A 46 2.56 -5.79 -6.54
CA LYS A 46 4.04 -5.87 -6.49
C LYS A 46 4.57 -6.52 -5.21
N SER A 47 3.75 -6.63 -4.17
CA SER A 47 4.21 -7.07 -2.84
C SER A 47 3.32 -8.19 -2.29
N PHE A 48 2.02 -7.94 -2.10
CA PHE A 48 1.15 -8.90 -1.42
C PHE A 48 0.96 -10.20 -2.23
N GLN A 49 0.57 -10.10 -3.50
CA GLN A 49 0.30 -11.26 -4.34
C GLN A 49 1.55 -12.15 -4.54
N PRO A 50 2.75 -11.62 -4.84
CA PRO A 50 3.97 -12.43 -4.91
C PRO A 50 4.28 -13.16 -3.59
N LYS A 51 4.10 -12.50 -2.44
CA LYS A 51 4.35 -13.12 -1.13
C LYS A 51 3.32 -14.20 -0.79
N SER A 52 2.05 -13.97 -1.15
CA SER A 52 0.98 -14.96 -1.00
C SER A 52 1.29 -16.21 -1.83
N HIS A 53 1.71 -16.02 -3.08
CA HIS A 53 2.09 -17.13 -3.95
C HIS A 53 3.32 -17.89 -3.42
N ALA A 54 4.33 -17.19 -2.89
CA ALA A 54 5.48 -17.84 -2.27
C ALA A 54 5.10 -18.72 -1.07
N VAL A 55 4.16 -18.28 -0.24
CA VAL A 55 3.63 -19.09 0.87
C VAL A 55 2.83 -20.29 0.33
N GLU A 56 2.02 -20.10 -0.71
CA GLU A 56 1.27 -21.18 -1.36
C GLU A 56 2.20 -22.29 -1.89
N GLU A 57 3.27 -21.92 -2.59
CA GLU A 57 4.27 -22.88 -3.10
C GLU A 57 4.95 -23.65 -1.96
N LEU A 58 5.29 -22.98 -0.85
CA LEU A 58 5.87 -23.65 0.33
C LEU A 58 4.92 -24.68 0.94
N VAL A 59 3.63 -24.32 1.07
CA VAL A 59 2.61 -25.26 1.59
C VAL A 59 2.43 -26.43 0.62
N ARG A 60 2.47 -26.17 -0.70
CA ARG A 60 2.36 -27.21 -1.72
C ARG A 60 3.53 -28.20 -1.66
N SER A 61 4.77 -27.71 -1.56
CA SER A 61 5.96 -28.55 -1.38
C SER A 61 5.94 -29.32 -0.06
N HIS A 62 5.34 -28.77 1.01
CA HIS A 62 5.19 -29.49 2.28
C HIS A 62 4.30 -30.75 2.17
N ASN A 63 3.43 -30.82 1.15
CA ASN A 63 2.60 -32.00 0.88
C ASN A 63 3.36 -33.10 0.10
N ILE A 64 4.58 -32.83 -0.37
CA ILE A 64 5.44 -33.79 -1.07
C ILE A 64 6.44 -34.33 -0.04
N PRO A 65 6.36 -35.62 0.37
CA PRO A 65 7.19 -36.15 1.46
C PRO A 65 8.70 -35.97 1.26
N ALA A 66 9.18 -36.01 0.01
CA ALA A 66 10.60 -35.82 -0.32
C ALA A 66 11.07 -34.36 -0.18
N GLU A 67 10.17 -33.38 -0.30
CA GLU A 67 10.47 -31.95 -0.21
C GLU A 67 10.18 -31.40 1.19
N ARG A 68 9.28 -32.06 1.93
CA ARG A 68 8.86 -31.68 3.28
C ARG A 68 10.03 -31.55 4.26
N ASP A 69 10.91 -32.55 4.30
CA ASP A 69 12.06 -32.55 5.23
C ASP A 69 13.19 -31.61 4.78
N ALA A 70 13.12 -31.10 3.54
CA ALA A 70 14.11 -30.17 2.99
C ALA A 70 13.79 -28.70 3.29
N ILE A 71 12.58 -28.38 3.79
CA ILE A 71 12.16 -27.01 4.09
C ILE A 71 12.21 -26.79 5.61
N PRO A 72 13.16 -25.97 6.11
CA PRO A 72 13.20 -25.63 7.53
C PRO A 72 12.00 -24.78 7.95
N ASP A 73 11.50 -25.00 9.17
CA ASP A 73 10.44 -24.18 9.79
C ASP A 73 10.78 -22.68 9.83
N SER A 74 12.07 -22.32 9.90
CA SER A 74 12.52 -20.93 9.82
C SER A 74 12.17 -20.28 8.49
N VAL A 75 12.22 -21.02 7.37
CA VAL A 75 11.85 -20.55 6.04
C VAL A 75 10.35 -20.29 5.99
N VAL A 76 9.53 -21.24 6.46
CA VAL A 76 8.07 -21.08 6.51
C VAL A 76 7.69 -19.85 7.32
N ARG A 77 8.25 -19.71 8.54
CA ARG A 77 7.98 -18.53 9.39
C ARG A 77 8.42 -17.22 8.74
N HIS A 78 9.55 -17.20 8.04
CA HIS A 78 10.02 -16.02 7.34
C HIS A 78 9.04 -15.56 6.26
N HIS A 79 8.58 -16.48 5.39
CA HIS A 79 7.65 -16.14 4.32
C HIS A 79 6.26 -15.72 4.84
N VAL A 80 5.77 -16.40 5.88
CA VAL A 80 4.51 -16.00 6.54
C VAL A 80 4.64 -14.62 7.19
N ALA A 81 5.74 -14.34 7.90
CA ALA A 81 5.97 -13.02 8.49
C ALA A 81 6.04 -11.91 7.43
N ALA A 82 6.69 -12.18 6.29
CA ALA A 82 6.74 -11.23 5.18
C ALA A 82 5.35 -10.96 4.57
N LEU A 83 4.52 -11.99 4.44
CA LEU A 83 3.13 -11.88 3.96
C LEU A 83 2.28 -11.05 4.94
N LEU A 84 2.35 -11.36 6.24
CA LEU A 84 1.61 -10.62 7.27
C LEU A 84 2.02 -9.15 7.32
N SER A 85 3.31 -8.84 7.25
CA SER A 85 3.76 -7.44 7.16
C SER A 85 3.24 -6.75 5.89
N SER A 86 3.09 -7.48 4.79
CA SER A 86 2.46 -6.95 3.57
C SER A 86 0.97 -6.69 3.75
N HIS A 87 0.28 -7.57 4.49
CA HIS A 87 -1.12 -7.41 4.84
C HIS A 87 -1.34 -6.17 5.71
N ASP A 88 -0.56 -6.00 6.78
CA ASP A 88 -0.66 -4.88 7.71
C ASP A 88 -0.52 -3.51 7.00
N TYR A 89 0.38 -3.45 6.00
CA TYR A 89 0.51 -2.26 5.16
C TYR A 89 -0.74 -2.00 4.31
N SER A 90 -1.32 -3.04 3.70
CA SER A 90 -2.58 -2.92 2.95
C SER A 90 -3.70 -2.41 3.85
N GLU A 91 -3.84 -2.97 5.06
CA GLU A 91 -4.84 -2.52 6.04
C GLU A 91 -4.65 -1.03 6.39
N THR A 92 -3.40 -0.59 6.59
CA THR A 92 -3.09 0.82 6.84
C THR A 92 -3.56 1.74 5.69
N LEU A 93 -3.40 1.31 4.43
CA LEU A 93 -3.90 2.07 3.28
C LEU A 93 -5.43 2.07 3.21
N ILE A 94 -6.06 0.93 3.48
CA ILE A 94 -7.52 0.78 3.50
C ILE A 94 -8.14 1.67 4.58
N GLU A 95 -7.59 1.67 5.80
CA GLU A 95 -8.04 2.52 6.89
C GLU A 95 -7.91 4.02 6.56
N LYS A 96 -6.82 4.42 5.90
CA LYS A 96 -6.64 5.79 5.43
C LYS A 96 -7.67 6.14 4.36
N PHE A 97 -7.88 5.25 3.39
CA PHE A 97 -8.83 5.45 2.32
C PHE A 97 -10.27 5.59 2.85
N ASP A 98 -10.67 4.75 3.81
CA ASP A 98 -11.98 4.81 4.46
C ASP A 98 -12.23 6.15 5.18
N LYS A 99 -11.20 6.70 5.84
CA LYS A 99 -11.26 8.05 6.43
C LYS A 99 -11.52 9.12 5.38
N TYR A 100 -10.87 9.04 4.21
CA TYR A 100 -11.12 9.97 3.11
C TYR A 100 -12.53 9.80 2.53
N LEU A 101 -13.01 8.57 2.32
CA LEU A 101 -14.36 8.31 1.82
C LEU A 101 -15.43 8.85 2.77
N THR A 102 -15.25 8.64 4.08
CA THR A 102 -16.14 9.17 5.11
C THR A 102 -16.18 10.70 5.07
N ALA A 103 -15.03 11.37 5.03
CA ALA A 103 -14.96 12.83 4.95
C ALA A 103 -15.57 13.40 3.65
N ILE A 104 -15.38 12.71 2.51
CA ILE A 104 -16.01 13.07 1.24
C ILE A 104 -17.53 12.97 1.34
N GLN A 105 -18.04 11.89 1.94
CA GLN A 105 -19.47 11.68 2.13
C GLN A 105 -20.07 12.82 2.98
N GLU A 106 -19.49 13.11 4.14
CA GLU A 106 -19.95 14.18 5.03
C GLU A 106 -19.96 15.55 4.34
N ARG A 107 -18.86 15.89 3.65
CA ARG A 107 -18.71 17.20 3.00
C ARG A 107 -19.60 17.35 1.76
N SER A 108 -19.81 16.27 1.01
CA SER A 108 -20.75 16.29 -0.13
C SER A 108 -22.19 16.46 0.33
N GLN A 109 -22.60 15.83 1.44
CA GLN A 109 -23.92 16.01 2.03
C GLN A 109 -24.14 17.44 2.53
N GLY A 110 -23.14 18.06 3.16
CA GLY A 110 -23.20 19.48 3.54
C GLY A 110 -23.44 20.39 2.33
N ALA A 111 -22.67 20.20 1.25
CA ALA A 111 -22.81 20.98 0.03
C ALA A 111 -24.17 20.82 -0.66
N ILE A 112 -24.73 19.61 -0.67
CA ILE A 112 -26.05 19.33 -1.28
C ILE A 112 -27.19 19.85 -0.40
N SER A 113 -27.05 19.78 0.93
CA SER A 113 -28.08 20.22 1.87
C SER A 113 -28.18 21.74 2.03
N GLY A 114 -27.30 22.52 1.39
CA GLY A 114 -27.33 23.99 1.42
C GLY A 114 -27.08 24.59 2.81
N LYS A 115 -26.38 23.86 3.69
CA LYS A 115 -25.88 24.37 4.97
C LYS A 115 -24.40 24.72 4.88
#